data_AF-A0AAP3GYY6-F1
#
_entry.id   AF-A0AAP3GYY6-F1
#
_cell.length_a   1.000
_cell.length_b   1.000
_cell.length_c   1.000
_cell.angle_alpha   90.00
_cell.angle_beta   90.00
_cell.angle_gamma   90.00
#
_symmetry.space_group_name_H-M   'P 1'
#
loop_
_entity.id
_entity.type
_entity.pdbx_description
1 polymer ?
#
loop_
_entity_poly.entity_id
_entity_poly.type
_entity_poly.pdbx_seq_one_letter_code
_entity_poly.pdbx_strand_id
1 'polypeptide(L)'
;MTSQLELATRSLDRTITNKKTLEDNILIAEEAQDLDKYLNASEQIKNNFDKALKDAVVQRDNSDASQVNVDQVSQALNQAIESLDGQATDK
;
A
#
# COMPACT_ATOMS: atom_id res chain seq x y z
N MET A 1 16.22 6.95 38.81
CA MET A 1 15.53 7.62 37.68
C MET A 1 15.24 6.56 36.64
N THR A 2 14.12 5.86 36.78
CA THR A 2 13.76 4.66 36.00
C THR A 2 12.80 5.03 34.87
N SER A 3 13.09 6.07 34.08
CA SER A 3 12.07 6.67 33.20
C SER A 3 12.32 6.51 31.70
N GLN A 4 13.37 5.82 31.28
CA GLN A 4 13.59 5.52 29.85
C GLN A 4 13.17 4.09 29.48
N LEU A 5 13.23 3.14 30.43
CA LEU A 5 12.85 1.75 30.17
C LEU A 5 11.32 1.54 30.20
N GLU A 6 10.59 2.35 30.98
CA GLU A 6 9.13 2.25 31.11
C GLU A 6 8.38 2.83 29.89
N LEU A 7 9.03 3.68 29.09
CA LEU A 7 8.54 4.09 27.77
C LEU A 7 8.78 2.99 26.73
N ALA A 8 9.92 2.31 26.81
CA ALA A 8 10.29 1.24 25.87
C ALA A 8 9.38 0.00 26.01
N THR A 9 8.88 -0.30 27.21
CA THR A 9 7.93 -1.41 27.41
C THR A 9 6.49 -1.06 27.03
N ARG A 10 6.05 0.21 27.13
CA ARG A 10 4.74 0.64 26.60
C ARG A 10 4.66 0.60 25.06
N SER A 11 5.79 0.70 24.36
CA SER A 11 5.84 0.55 22.90
C SER A 11 5.76 -0.90 22.40
N LEU A 12 6.00 -1.90 23.26
CA LEU A 12 5.98 -3.32 22.88
C LEU A 12 4.60 -3.97 22.95
N ASP A 13 3.63 -3.35 23.63
CA ASP A 13 2.24 -3.84 23.77
C ASP A 13 1.21 -3.00 22.97
N ARG A 14 1.69 -2.00 22.21
CA ARG A 14 0.95 -1.56 21.02
C ARG A 14 1.16 -2.67 20.01
N THR A 15 0.12 -3.43 19.71
CA THR A 15 0.07 -4.37 18.58
C THR A 15 0.86 -3.80 17.40
N ILE A 16 2.07 -4.30 17.14
CA ILE A 16 2.93 -3.76 16.08
C ILE A 16 2.24 -4.16 14.77
N THR A 17 1.51 -3.23 14.16
CA THR A 17 0.84 -3.48 12.89
C THR A 17 1.89 -3.80 11.84
N ASN A 18 1.81 -4.99 11.26
CA ASN A 18 2.71 -5.42 10.22
C ASN A 18 2.28 -4.81 8.88
N LYS A 19 3.12 -3.91 8.35
CA LYS A 19 2.89 -3.18 7.10
C LYS A 19 3.70 -3.73 5.92
N LYS A 20 4.48 -4.81 6.10
CA LYS A 20 5.40 -5.29 5.08
C LYS A 20 4.71 -5.58 3.75
N THR A 21 3.60 -6.30 3.77
CA THR A 21 2.85 -6.62 2.54
C THR A 21 2.31 -5.37 1.84
N LEU A 22 1.85 -4.38 2.63
CA LEU A 22 1.38 -3.11 2.10
C LEU A 22 2.52 -2.34 1.43
N GLU A 23 3.71 -2.30 2.06
CA GLU A 23 4.91 -1.66 1.52
C GLU A 23 5.39 -2.35 0.23
N ASP A 24 5.42 -3.69 0.20
CA ASP A 24 5.78 -4.46 -0.98
C ASP A 24 4.78 -4.18 -2.14
N ASN A 25 3.48 -4.11 -1.85
CA ASN A 25 2.45 -3.77 -2.86
C ASN A 25 2.57 -2.32 -3.36
N ILE A 26 2.94 -1.36 -2.50
CA ILE A 26 3.19 0.03 -2.91
C ILE A 26 4.35 0.10 -3.91
N LEU A 27 5.46 -0.60 -3.64
CA LEU A 27 6.60 -0.65 -4.56
C LEU A 27 6.19 -1.25 -5.92
N ILE A 28 5.46 -2.37 -5.91
CA ILE A 28 4.95 -2.99 -7.15
C ILE A 28 4.04 -2.03 -7.91
N ALA A 29 3.18 -1.29 -7.21
CA ALA A 29 2.30 -0.31 -7.83
C ALA A 29 3.09 0.85 -8.45
N GLU A 30 4.06 1.41 -7.73
CA GLU A 30 4.92 2.49 -8.25
C GLU A 30 5.66 2.03 -9.53
N GLU A 31 6.22 0.82 -9.54
CA GLU A 31 6.84 0.22 -10.73
C GLU A 31 5.84 0.01 -11.87
N ALA A 32 4.60 -0.40 -11.55
CA ALA A 32 3.57 -0.65 -12.54
C ALA A 32 3.13 0.62 -13.30
N GLN A 33 3.30 1.82 -12.71
CA GLN A 33 2.94 3.09 -13.36
C GLN A 33 3.77 3.36 -14.62
N ASP A 34 4.97 2.78 -14.72
CA ASP A 34 5.85 2.92 -15.88
C ASP A 34 5.61 1.82 -16.95
N LEU A 35 4.76 0.83 -16.66
CA LEU A 35 4.46 -0.27 -17.56
C LEU A 35 3.32 0.07 -18.51
N ASP A 36 3.38 -0.48 -19.73
CA ASP A 36 2.31 -0.37 -20.74
C ASP A 36 0.96 -0.86 -20.19
N LYS A 37 1.00 -1.82 -19.24
CA LYS A 37 -0.18 -2.32 -18.54
C LYS A 37 -0.95 -1.22 -17.81
N TYR A 38 -0.28 -0.21 -17.27
CA TYR A 38 -0.91 0.97 -16.67
C TYR A 38 -1.10 2.10 -17.70
N LEU A 39 -0.09 2.38 -18.51
CA LEU A 39 -0.11 3.52 -19.43
C LEU A 39 -1.27 3.40 -20.44
N ASN A 40 -1.54 2.18 -20.91
CA ASN A 40 -2.59 1.86 -21.88
C ASN A 40 -3.87 1.32 -21.23
N ALA A 41 -3.97 1.30 -19.90
CA ALA A 41 -5.20 0.88 -19.21
C ALA A 41 -6.34 1.87 -19.44
N SER A 42 -7.58 1.39 -19.28
CA SER A 42 -8.75 2.27 -19.32
C SER A 42 -8.69 3.33 -18.21
N GLU A 43 -9.23 4.53 -18.48
CA GLU A 43 -9.22 5.64 -17.51
C GLU A 43 -9.84 5.27 -16.17
N GLN A 44 -10.93 4.50 -16.18
CA GLN A 44 -11.58 4.01 -14.97
C GLN A 44 -10.66 3.11 -14.14
N ILE A 45 -9.89 2.24 -14.79
CA ILE A 45 -8.94 1.34 -14.13
C ILE A 45 -7.75 2.13 -13.57
N LYS A 46 -7.21 3.09 -14.33
CA LYS A 46 -6.14 3.98 -13.84
C LYS A 46 -6.59 4.79 -12.62
N ASN A 47 -7.79 5.36 -12.66
CA ASN A 47 -8.34 6.11 -11.53
C ASN A 47 -8.52 5.23 -10.28
N ASN A 48 -8.99 3.99 -10.45
CA ASN A 48 -9.12 3.04 -9.34
C ASN A 48 -7.75 2.66 -8.76
N PHE A 49 -6.77 2.42 -9.63
CA PHE A 49 -5.38 2.16 -9.26
C PHE A 49 -4.76 3.31 -8.48
N ASP A 50 -4.80 4.53 -9.03
CA ASP A 50 -4.20 5.72 -8.42
C ASP A 50 -4.84 6.03 -7.06
N LYS A 51 -6.17 5.82 -6.95
CA LYS A 51 -6.87 5.95 -5.68
C LYS A 51 -6.40 4.90 -4.66
N ALA A 52 -6.29 3.63 -5.06
CA ALA A 52 -5.84 2.56 -4.17
C ALA A 52 -4.40 2.77 -3.70
N LEU A 53 -3.51 3.22 -4.59
CA LEU A 53 -2.12 3.57 -4.26
C LEU A 53 -2.06 4.73 -3.28
N LYS A 54 -2.85 5.78 -3.49
CA LYS A 54 -2.92 6.90 -2.55
C LYS A 54 -3.42 6.47 -1.16
N ASP A 55 -4.49 5.67 -1.11
CA ASP A 55 -5.03 5.16 0.16
C ASP A 55 -4.00 4.26 0.88
N ALA A 56 -3.23 3.46 0.12
CA ALA A 56 -2.13 2.65 0.63
C ALA A 56 -1.00 3.48 1.23
N VAL A 57 -0.56 4.54 0.55
CA VAL A 57 0.47 5.46 1.07
C VAL A 57 0.02 6.13 2.36
N VAL A 58 -1.24 6.60 2.41
CA VAL A 58 -1.81 7.17 3.64
C VAL A 58 -1.82 6.16 4.78
N GLN A 59 -2.22 4.92 4.51
CA GLN A 59 -2.29 3.87 5.53
C GLN A 59 -0.90 3.39 5.99
N ARG A 60 0.08 3.37 5.08
CA ARG A 60 1.50 3.12 5.40
C ARG A 60 2.02 4.17 6.37
N ASP A 61 1.73 5.45 6.13
CA ASP A 61 2.25 6.56 6.94
C ASP A 61 1.45 6.77 8.24
N ASN A 62 0.28 6.15 8.38
CA ASN A 62 -0.55 6.22 9.60
C ASN A 62 0.05 5.38 10.75
N SER A 63 0.63 6.04 11.75
CA SER A 63 1.23 5.38 12.93
C SER A 63 0.22 4.61 13.80
N ASP A 64 -1.06 4.97 13.73
CA ASP A 64 -2.15 4.37 14.52
C ASP A 64 -3.00 3.37 13.70
N ALA A 65 -2.52 3.00 12.52
CA ALA A 65 -3.14 2.01 11.65
C ALA A 65 -3.37 0.67 12.37
N SER A 66 -4.58 0.13 12.29
CA SER A 66 -4.88 -1.24 12.73
C SER A 66 -4.46 -2.26 11.67
N GLN A 67 -4.19 -3.50 12.08
CA GLN A 67 -3.87 -4.59 11.14
C GLN A 67 -5.01 -4.82 10.12
N VAL A 68 -6.27 -4.79 10.58
CA VAL A 68 -7.42 -4.96 9.68
C VAL A 68 -7.44 -3.88 8.59
N ASN A 69 -7.19 -2.61 8.94
CA ASN A 69 -7.17 -1.54 7.96
C ASN A 69 -5.97 -1.68 7.00
N VAL A 70 -4.79 -2.09 7.50
CA VAL A 70 -3.62 -2.37 6.65
C VAL A 70 -3.91 -3.50 5.68
N ASP A 71 -4.48 -4.61 6.15
CA ASP A 71 -4.80 -5.77 5.32
C ASP A 71 -5.84 -5.42 4.24
N GLN A 72 -6.89 -4.67 4.62
CA GLN A 72 -7.92 -4.21 3.68
C GLN A 72 -7.35 -3.32 2.57
N VAL A 73 -6.53 -2.33 2.94
CA VAL A 73 -5.93 -1.42 1.96
C VAL A 73 -4.89 -2.16 1.11
N SER A 74 -4.11 -3.06 1.71
CA SER A 74 -3.15 -3.91 0.98
C SER A 74 -3.85 -4.78 -0.05
N GLN A 75 -4.99 -5.38 0.30
CA GLN A 75 -5.80 -6.18 -0.62
C GLN A 75 -6.39 -5.33 -1.75
N ALA A 76 -6.92 -4.15 -1.43
CA ALA A 76 -7.48 -3.24 -2.41
C ALA A 76 -6.43 -2.78 -3.43
N LEU A 77 -5.22 -2.46 -2.98
CA LEU A 77 -4.12 -2.12 -3.87
C LEU A 77 -3.72 -3.29 -4.78
N ASN A 78 -3.60 -4.50 -4.22
CA ASN A 78 -3.27 -5.69 -5.02
C ASN A 78 -4.33 -5.95 -6.11
N GLN A 79 -5.61 -5.86 -5.76
CA GLN A 79 -6.70 -6.01 -6.73
C GLN A 79 -6.64 -4.95 -7.83
N ALA A 80 -6.27 -3.71 -7.52
CA ALA A 80 -6.15 -2.67 -8.51
C ALA A 80 -4.95 -2.90 -9.46
N ILE A 81 -3.80 -3.39 -8.95
CA ILE A 81 -2.64 -3.80 -9.76
C ILE A 81 -3.02 -4.95 -10.71
N GLU A 82 -3.73 -5.95 -10.20
CA GLU A 82 -4.18 -7.10 -10.98
C GLU A 82 -5.18 -6.68 -12.07
N SER A 83 -6.04 -5.70 -11.78
CA SER A 83 -7.07 -5.19 -12.67
C SER A 83 -6.56 -4.32 -13.82
N LEU A 84 -5.28 -3.93 -13.82
CA LEU A 84 -4.69 -3.21 -14.96
C LEU A 84 -4.96 -4.00 -16.25
N ASP A 85 -5.48 -3.32 -17.28
CA ASP A 85 -5.93 -3.94 -18.53
C ASP A 85 -5.19 -3.40 -19.77
N GLY A 86 -4.16 -2.57 -19.55
CA GLY A 86 -3.34 -2.07 -20.63
C GLY A 86 -2.58 -3.19 -21.33
N GLN A 87 -2.50 -3.09 -22.65
CA GLN A 87 -1.78 -4.03 -23.48
C GLN A 87 -0.38 -3.50 -23.76
N ALA A 88 0.61 -4.40 -23.84
CA ALA A 88 1.94 -4.06 -24.30
C ALA A 88 1.87 -3.50 -25.73
N THR A 89 2.68 -2.48 -26.00
CA THR A 89 2.84 -1.91 -27.34
C THR A 89 4.23 -2.22 -27.86
N ASP A 90 4.36 -2.51 -29.15
CA ASP A 90 5.67 -2.56 -29.79
C ASP A 90 6.23 -1.13 -29.80
N LYS A 91 7.23 -0.87 -28.95
CA LYS A 91 7.92 0.42 -28.82
C LYS A 91 9.06 0.57 -29.83
#